data_AF-A0A7W0R8K0-F1
#
_entry.id   AF-A0A7W0R8K0-F1
#
_cell.length_a   1.000
_cell.length_b   1.000
_cell.length_c   1.000
_cell.angle_alpha   90.00
_cell.angle_beta   90.00
_cell.angle_gamma   90.00
#
_symmetry.space_group_name_H-M   'P 1'
#
loop_
_entity.id
_entity.type
_entity.pdbx_description
1 polymer ?
#
loop_
_entity_poly.entity_id
_entity_poly.type
_entity_poly.pdbx_seq_one_letter_code
_entity_poly.pdbx_strand_id
1 'polypeptide(L)'
;MKGQRHSTVWILLLIVCTLGVPSLARDGNAQGPPTTEREVLEKFQASIDAYMALHNRLEKESRLRGQADSPEQLHASQQALASKILAERKNSRQGDIFTQDVRTVFRGRLRRELQGPKAAELKKTMEGPTRMLLRVHAEYPVGWPLASMPPSLLAVLPKLPEDLEYRFVGTTMILRDVHANLIIDYFTKAIR
;
A
#
# COMPACT_ATOMS: atom_id res chain seq x y z
N MET A 1 65.84 -59.79 -18.64
CA MET A 1 66.23 -59.32 -17.29
C MET A 1 64.94 -59.11 -16.49
N LYS A 2 64.57 -60.08 -15.64
CA LYS A 2 64.39 -59.99 -14.17
C LYS A 2 63.38 -58.91 -13.73
N GLY A 3 62.31 -59.14 -12.98
CA GLY A 3 61.72 -60.29 -12.26
C GLY A 3 60.37 -59.81 -11.68
N GLN A 4 59.28 -60.58 -11.77
CA GLN A 4 58.82 -61.59 -10.81
C GLN A 4 57.80 -61.06 -9.78
N ARG A 5 56.53 -61.45 -10.00
CA ARG A 5 55.44 -61.87 -9.07
C ARG A 5 55.00 -60.88 -7.96
N HIS A 6 53.68 -60.69 -7.79
CA HIS A 6 52.86 -61.50 -6.87
C HIS A 6 51.38 -61.09 -6.91
N SER A 7 50.55 -62.11 -6.78
CA SER A 7 49.09 -62.11 -6.72
C SER A 7 48.61 -61.62 -5.34
N THR A 8 47.63 -60.73 -5.25
CA THR A 8 46.70 -60.67 -4.10
C THR A 8 45.40 -59.98 -4.48
N VAL A 9 44.33 -60.78 -4.45
CA VAL A 9 42.92 -60.39 -4.50
C VAL A 9 42.61 -59.46 -3.32
N TRP A 10 42.01 -58.30 -3.58
CA TRP A 10 41.34 -57.49 -2.56
C TRP A 10 39.89 -57.29 -2.96
N ILE A 11 39.02 -58.01 -2.26
CA ILE A 11 37.57 -57.84 -2.26
C ILE A 11 37.28 -56.47 -1.66
N LEU A 12 36.79 -55.54 -2.47
CA LEU A 12 36.28 -54.25 -2.00
C LEU A 12 34.77 -54.38 -1.80
N LEU A 13 34.41 -54.51 -0.53
CA LEU A 13 33.05 -54.51 -0.03
C LEU A 13 32.43 -53.10 -0.28
N LEU A 14 31.49 -53.01 -1.22
CA LEU A 14 30.69 -51.80 -1.44
C LEU A 14 29.69 -51.63 -0.30
N ILE A 15 30.04 -50.85 0.72
CA ILE A 15 29.09 -50.34 1.71
C ILE A 15 28.39 -49.12 1.09
N VAL A 16 27.17 -49.35 0.58
CA VAL A 16 26.26 -48.28 0.20
C VAL A 16 25.62 -47.73 1.49
N CYS A 17 26.21 -46.67 2.05
CA CYS A 17 25.57 -45.85 3.07
C CYS A 17 24.61 -44.88 2.39
N THR A 18 23.33 -45.25 2.25
CA THR A 18 22.27 -44.28 1.97
C THR A 18 22.07 -43.41 3.21
N LEU A 19 22.73 -42.26 3.25
CA LEU A 19 22.38 -41.20 4.20
C LEU A 19 20.98 -40.70 3.84
N GLY A 20 19.98 -41.18 4.57
CA GLY A 20 18.66 -40.59 4.58
C GLY A 20 18.79 -39.14 5.00
N VAL A 21 18.56 -38.21 4.07
CA VAL A 21 18.52 -36.79 4.37
C VAL A 21 17.25 -36.55 5.18
N PRO A 22 17.30 -36.15 6.45
CA PRO A 22 16.10 -35.76 7.15
C PRO A 22 15.59 -34.49 6.47
N SER A 23 14.49 -34.62 5.75
CA SER A 23 13.72 -33.47 5.30
C SER A 23 13.21 -32.78 6.55
N LEU A 24 13.96 -31.77 7.02
CA LEU A 24 13.46 -30.81 7.98
C LEU A 24 12.24 -30.15 7.34
N ALA A 25 11.06 -30.65 7.70
CA ALA A 25 9.82 -29.96 7.52
C ALA A 25 10.03 -28.55 8.08
N ARG A 26 10.13 -27.58 7.17
CA ARG A 26 10.13 -26.17 7.50
C ARG A 26 8.72 -25.89 8.00
N ASP A 27 8.54 -25.99 9.32
CA ASP A 27 7.33 -25.50 9.97
C ASP A 27 7.15 -24.04 9.57
N GLY A 28 6.17 -23.83 8.68
CA GLY A 28 5.83 -22.55 8.10
C GLY A 28 5.13 -21.68 9.13
N ASN A 29 5.85 -21.24 10.15
CA ASN A 29 5.44 -20.10 10.95
C ASN A 29 6.67 -19.34 11.47
N ALA A 30 7.50 -18.88 10.54
CA ALA A 30 8.43 -17.78 10.83
C ALA A 30 7.62 -16.47 10.94
N GLN A 31 6.83 -16.35 12.00
CA GLN A 31 6.39 -15.05 12.48
C GLN A 31 7.63 -14.41 13.08
N GLY A 32 8.21 -13.45 12.36
CA GLY A 32 9.19 -12.54 12.93
C GLY A 32 8.62 -11.86 14.18
N PRO A 33 9.45 -11.15 14.96
CA PRO A 33 8.98 -10.44 16.15
C PRO A 33 7.76 -9.57 15.79
N PRO A 34 6.76 -9.45 16.69
CA PRO A 34 5.55 -8.69 16.42
C PRO A 34 5.92 -7.25 16.08
N THR A 35 5.61 -6.82 14.85
CA THR A 35 5.81 -5.44 14.41
C THR A 35 5.02 -4.50 15.33
N THR A 36 5.67 -3.51 15.91
CA THR A 36 4.98 -2.55 16.78
C THR A 36 4.12 -1.59 15.97
N GLU A 37 3.04 -1.03 16.55
CA GLU A 37 2.22 -0.02 15.85
C GLU A 37 3.06 1.16 15.34
N ARG A 38 4.09 1.56 16.10
CA ARG A 38 5.03 2.63 15.69
C ARG A 38 5.76 2.28 14.40
N GLU A 39 6.36 1.10 14.33
CA GLU A 39 7.09 0.64 13.14
C GLU A 39 6.17 0.53 11.92
N VAL A 40 4.91 0.12 12.11
CA VAL A 40 3.91 0.08 11.03
C VAL A 40 3.64 1.49 10.49
N LEU A 41 3.49 2.48 11.38
CA LEU A 41 3.25 3.87 10.98
C LEU A 41 4.48 4.54 10.36
N GLU A 42 5.68 4.22 10.81
CA GLU A 42 6.93 4.70 10.21
C GLU A 42 7.06 4.18 8.76
N LYS A 43 6.75 2.91 8.52
CA LYS A 43 6.71 2.33 7.15
C LYS A 43 5.65 3.00 6.28
N PHE A 44 4.48 3.30 6.85
CA PHE A 44 3.45 4.06 6.15
C PHE A 44 3.96 5.46 5.76
N GLN A 45 4.56 6.19 6.71
CA GLN A 45 5.11 7.51 6.45
C GLN A 45 6.21 7.48 5.39
N ALA A 46 7.13 6.52 5.45
CA ALA A 46 8.15 6.34 4.42
C ALA A 46 7.55 6.10 3.02
N SER A 47 6.43 5.39 2.94
CA SER A 47 5.70 5.16 1.69
C SER A 47 5.05 6.45 1.15
N ILE A 48 4.53 7.29 2.04
CA ILE A 48 4.02 8.63 1.71
C ILE A 48 5.15 9.54 1.23
N ASP A 49 6.27 9.57 1.93
CA ASP A 49 7.42 10.43 1.58
C ASP A 49 8.00 10.04 0.22
N ALA A 50 8.13 8.73 -0.05
CA ALA A 50 8.55 8.22 -1.35
C ALA A 50 7.58 8.60 -2.47
N TYR A 51 6.27 8.53 -2.21
CA TYR A 51 5.26 9.01 -3.17
C TYR A 51 5.38 10.51 -3.42
N MET A 52 5.50 11.32 -2.37
CA MET A 52 5.60 12.77 -2.50
C MET A 52 6.89 13.22 -3.19
N ALA A 53 8.01 12.52 -2.99
CA ALA A 53 9.23 12.78 -3.73
C ALA A 53 9.03 12.60 -5.24
N LEU A 54 8.34 11.54 -5.66
CA LEU A 54 7.95 11.31 -7.05
C LEU A 54 7.02 12.41 -7.55
N HIS A 55 5.92 12.65 -6.84
CA HIS A 55 4.91 13.67 -7.17
C HIS A 55 5.55 15.04 -7.39
N ASN A 56 6.29 15.54 -6.39
CA ASN A 56 6.88 16.88 -6.40
C ASN A 56 7.87 17.05 -7.55
N ARG A 57 8.65 16.01 -7.84
CA ARG A 57 9.57 16.03 -8.99
C ARG A 57 8.81 16.16 -10.30
N LEU A 58 7.79 15.31 -10.51
CA LEU A 58 7.00 15.30 -11.75
C LEU A 58 6.20 16.60 -11.94
N GLU A 59 5.63 17.13 -10.87
CA GLU A 59 4.91 18.40 -10.87
C GLU A 59 5.85 19.56 -11.26
N LYS A 60 7.05 19.61 -10.64
CA LYS A 60 8.08 20.62 -10.94
C LYS A 60 8.58 20.55 -12.38
N GLU A 61 8.91 19.35 -12.87
CA GLU A 61 9.35 19.13 -14.26
C GLU A 61 8.32 19.60 -15.27
N SER A 62 7.04 19.48 -14.92
CA SER A 62 5.91 19.84 -15.78
C SER A 62 5.48 21.29 -15.62
N ARG A 63 6.07 22.02 -14.66
CA ARG A 63 5.71 23.38 -14.26
C ARG A 63 4.24 23.54 -13.83
N LEU A 64 3.54 22.47 -13.48
CA LEU A 64 2.08 22.47 -13.31
C LEU A 64 1.57 23.20 -12.04
N ARG A 65 2.47 23.46 -11.09
CA ARG A 65 2.11 24.10 -9.81
C ARG A 65 1.62 25.53 -10.02
N GLY A 66 0.42 25.82 -9.53
CA GLY A 66 -0.15 27.18 -9.48
C GLY A 66 -0.51 27.79 -10.84
N GLN A 67 -0.64 26.99 -11.89
CA GLN A 67 -0.91 27.47 -13.26
C GLN A 67 -2.38 27.46 -13.68
N ALA A 68 -3.29 27.05 -12.80
CA ALA A 68 -4.69 26.87 -13.14
C ALA A 68 -5.55 28.03 -12.64
N ASP A 69 -5.95 28.91 -13.56
CA ASP A 69 -6.86 30.03 -13.30
C ASP A 69 -8.31 29.73 -13.71
N SER A 70 -8.55 28.56 -14.32
CA SER A 70 -9.88 28.08 -14.69
C SER A 70 -10.07 26.58 -14.37
N PRO A 71 -11.32 26.10 -14.22
CA PRO A 71 -11.62 24.67 -14.05
C PRO A 71 -11.03 23.78 -15.15
N GLU A 72 -11.02 24.26 -16.39
CA GLU A 72 -10.47 23.54 -17.55
C GLU A 72 -8.95 23.42 -17.46
N GLN A 73 -8.27 24.50 -17.07
CA GLN A 73 -6.82 24.50 -16.85
C GLN A 73 -6.44 23.60 -15.66
N LEU A 74 -7.24 23.60 -14.59
CA LEU A 74 -7.05 22.72 -13.44
C LEU A 74 -7.15 21.26 -13.87
N HIS A 75 -8.19 20.91 -14.62
CA HIS A 75 -8.39 19.55 -15.10
C HIS A 75 -7.27 19.12 -16.06
N ALA A 76 -6.87 19.96 -17.00
CA ALA A 76 -5.76 19.67 -17.91
C ALA A 76 -4.43 19.46 -17.14
N SER A 77 -4.17 20.28 -16.13
CA SER A 77 -3.03 20.14 -15.24
C SER A 77 -3.05 18.81 -14.47
N GLN A 78 -4.21 18.46 -13.90
CA GLN A 78 -4.42 17.18 -13.21
C GLN A 78 -4.15 15.98 -14.12
N GLN A 79 -4.70 15.99 -15.34
CA GLN A 79 -4.50 14.92 -16.33
C GLN A 79 -3.02 14.79 -16.75
N ALA A 80 -2.33 15.92 -16.93
CA ALA A 80 -0.92 15.94 -17.29
C ALA A 80 -0.04 15.34 -16.18
N LEU A 81 -0.29 15.69 -14.92
CA LEU A 81 0.43 15.14 -13.78
C LEU A 81 0.10 13.65 -13.57
N ALA A 82 -1.18 13.30 -13.63
CA ALA A 82 -1.64 11.91 -13.52
C ALA A 82 -0.92 11.03 -14.54
N SER A 83 -0.92 11.40 -15.81
CA SER A 83 -0.30 10.62 -16.90
C SER A 83 1.18 10.31 -16.63
N LYS A 84 1.93 11.27 -16.05
CA LYS A 84 3.34 11.09 -15.68
C LYS A 84 3.50 10.16 -14.48
N ILE A 85 2.68 10.33 -13.46
CA ILE A 85 2.67 9.45 -12.27
C ILE A 85 2.37 8.01 -12.70
N LEU A 86 1.41 7.81 -13.61
CA LEU A 86 1.06 6.49 -14.13
C LEU A 86 2.20 5.83 -14.90
N ALA A 87 2.95 6.60 -15.67
CA ALA A 87 4.10 6.08 -16.42
C ALA A 87 5.18 5.51 -15.49
N GLU A 88 5.46 6.18 -14.37
CA GLU A 88 6.46 5.75 -13.40
C GLU A 88 5.95 4.71 -12.40
N ARG A 89 4.66 4.77 -12.04
CA ARG A 89 4.00 3.85 -11.11
C ARG A 89 3.26 2.71 -11.80
N LYS A 90 3.56 2.39 -13.06
CA LYS A 90 2.84 1.37 -13.85
C LYS A 90 2.67 0.00 -13.17
N ASN A 91 3.56 -0.33 -12.24
CA ASN A 91 3.57 -1.60 -11.50
C ASN A 91 2.94 -1.52 -10.10
N SER A 92 2.45 -0.34 -9.68
CA SER A 92 1.85 -0.17 -8.36
C SER A 92 0.55 -0.95 -8.24
N ARG A 93 0.36 -1.56 -7.07
CA ARG A 93 -0.78 -2.40 -6.73
C ARG A 93 -1.49 -1.89 -5.49
N GLN A 94 -2.72 -2.37 -5.33
CA GLN A 94 -3.48 -2.12 -4.12
C GLN A 94 -2.72 -2.70 -2.91
N GLY A 95 -2.49 -1.86 -1.90
CA GLY A 95 -1.78 -2.23 -0.69
C GLY A 95 -0.28 -1.99 -0.69
N ASP A 96 0.26 -1.35 -1.73
CA ASP A 96 1.65 -0.92 -1.75
C ASP A 96 1.92 0.15 -0.66
N ILE A 97 0.92 0.99 -0.34
CA ILE A 97 0.99 2.00 0.73
C ILE A 97 0.20 1.52 1.94
N PHE A 98 -1.07 1.16 1.74
CA PHE A 98 -1.91 0.53 2.75
C PHE A 98 -1.60 -0.96 2.85
N THR A 99 -0.42 -1.30 3.35
CA THR A 99 -0.04 -2.68 3.61
C THR A 99 -0.99 -3.34 4.61
N GLN A 100 -0.97 -4.67 4.72
CA GLN A 100 -1.89 -5.39 5.59
C GLN A 100 -1.81 -4.94 7.06
N ASP A 101 -0.60 -4.65 7.56
CA ASP A 101 -0.38 -4.18 8.92
C ASP A 101 -0.94 -2.76 9.10
N VAL A 102 -0.70 -1.87 8.14
CA VAL A 102 -1.24 -0.51 8.12
C VAL A 102 -2.77 -0.55 8.16
N ARG A 103 -3.41 -1.38 7.33
CA ARG A 103 -4.87 -1.55 7.34
C ARG A 103 -5.38 -1.99 8.71
N THR A 104 -4.64 -2.86 9.39
CA THR A 104 -5.01 -3.37 10.71
C THR A 104 -4.98 -2.26 11.75
N VAL A 105 -3.90 -1.46 11.78
CA VAL A 105 -3.78 -0.29 12.65
C VAL A 105 -4.88 0.72 12.35
N PHE A 106 -5.08 1.08 11.08
CA PHE A 106 -6.08 2.07 10.65
C PHE A 106 -7.50 1.64 11.04
N ARG A 107 -7.90 0.39 10.75
CA ARG A 107 -9.20 -0.14 11.19
C ARG A 107 -9.36 -0.09 12.71
N GLY A 108 -8.30 -0.42 13.45
CA GLY A 108 -8.30 -0.35 14.92
C GLY A 108 -8.61 1.06 15.42
N ARG A 109 -7.95 2.07 14.86
CA ARG A 109 -8.14 3.49 15.20
C ARG A 109 -9.52 4.00 14.81
N LEU A 110 -9.92 3.80 13.56
CA LEU A 110 -11.23 4.21 13.05
C LEU A 110 -12.37 3.57 13.84
N ARG A 111 -12.25 2.28 14.18
CA ARG A 111 -13.27 1.58 14.96
C ARG A 111 -13.43 2.16 16.37
N ARG A 112 -12.35 2.57 17.03
CA ARG A 112 -12.44 3.19 18.36
C ARG A 112 -13.12 4.56 18.30
N GLU A 113 -12.85 5.33 17.25
CA GLU A 113 -13.46 6.63 17.04
C GLU A 113 -14.94 6.51 16.64
N LEU A 114 -15.30 5.46 15.90
CA LEU A 114 -16.69 5.15 15.50
C LEU A 114 -17.45 4.31 16.53
N GLN A 115 -17.11 4.45 17.81
CA GLN A 115 -17.84 3.85 18.93
C GLN A 115 -18.61 4.90 19.73
N GLY A 116 -19.61 4.43 20.48
CA GLY A 116 -20.38 5.25 21.39
C GLY A 116 -21.54 6.02 20.73
N PRO A 117 -22.22 6.88 21.50
CA PRO A 117 -23.51 7.48 21.11
C PRO A 117 -23.47 8.32 19.83
N LYS A 118 -22.32 8.93 19.53
CA LYS A 118 -22.15 9.83 18.37
C LYS A 118 -21.76 9.12 17.07
N ALA A 119 -21.50 7.81 17.13
CA ALA A 119 -21.02 7.05 15.97
C ALA A 119 -22.01 7.09 14.79
N ALA A 120 -23.32 7.08 15.07
CA ALA A 120 -24.35 7.14 14.03
C ALA A 120 -24.35 8.48 13.29
N GLU A 121 -24.21 9.59 14.01
CA GLU A 121 -24.10 10.93 13.42
C GLU A 121 -22.81 11.08 12.61
N LEU A 122 -21.71 10.55 13.14
CA LEU A 122 -20.42 10.57 12.46
C LEU A 122 -20.45 9.80 11.14
N LYS A 123 -21.14 8.66 11.08
CA LYS A 123 -21.30 7.90 9.83
C LYS A 123 -22.13 8.62 8.79
N LYS A 124 -23.15 9.40 9.20
CA LYS A 124 -23.98 10.19 8.26
C LYS A 124 -23.18 11.25 7.52
N THR A 125 -22.19 11.86 8.16
CA THR A 125 -21.33 12.87 7.51
C THR A 125 -20.34 12.26 6.51
N MET A 126 -20.20 10.94 6.53
CA MET A 126 -19.37 10.16 5.62
C MET A 126 -20.17 9.56 4.46
N GLU A 127 -21.48 9.82 4.40
CA GLU A 127 -22.33 9.38 3.29
C GLU A 127 -21.88 10.07 2.01
N GLY A 128 -21.72 9.27 0.96
CA GLY A 128 -21.21 9.69 -0.33
C GLY A 128 -21.44 8.59 -1.36
N PRO A 129 -20.78 8.66 -2.53
CA PRO A 129 -20.94 7.62 -3.54
C PRO A 129 -20.57 6.24 -3.00
N THR A 130 -21.51 5.29 -3.11
CA THR A 130 -21.35 3.91 -2.60
C THR A 130 -21.00 2.90 -3.68
N ARG A 131 -21.17 3.26 -4.96
CA ARG A 131 -20.88 2.41 -6.12
C ARG A 131 -19.88 3.11 -7.04
N MET A 132 -18.61 2.85 -6.79
CA MET A 132 -17.52 3.19 -7.69
C MET A 132 -16.66 1.94 -7.89
N LEU A 133 -16.28 1.65 -9.14
CA LEU A 133 -15.26 0.65 -9.42
C LEU A 133 -13.90 1.25 -9.04
N LEU A 134 -13.55 1.09 -7.76
CA LEU A 134 -12.26 1.54 -7.24
C LEU A 134 -11.13 0.73 -7.87
N ARG A 135 -10.17 1.44 -8.44
CA ARG A 135 -8.92 0.87 -8.93
C ARG A 135 -7.79 1.81 -8.52
N VAL A 136 -6.64 1.25 -8.17
CA VAL A 136 -5.42 2.06 -8.08
C VAL A 136 -5.22 2.71 -9.45
N HIS A 137 -4.83 3.98 -9.46
CA HIS A 137 -4.69 4.80 -10.65
C HIS A 137 -6.00 5.19 -11.34
N ALA A 138 -7.17 4.92 -10.76
CA ALA A 138 -8.39 5.53 -11.25
C ALA A 138 -8.41 7.02 -10.88
N GLU A 139 -8.87 7.84 -11.81
CA GLU A 139 -9.27 9.21 -11.50
C GLU A 139 -10.51 9.20 -10.62
N TYR A 140 -10.59 10.15 -9.69
CA TYR A 140 -11.85 10.39 -9.01
C TYR A 140 -12.80 11.16 -9.96
N PRO A 141 -14.04 10.69 -10.20
CA PRO A 141 -14.93 11.31 -11.17
C PRO A 141 -15.21 12.79 -10.86
N VAL A 142 -15.06 13.64 -11.87
CA VAL A 142 -15.38 15.06 -11.79
C VAL A 142 -16.88 15.25 -11.53
N GLY A 143 -17.23 16.17 -10.63
CA GLY A 143 -18.63 16.49 -10.28
C GLY A 143 -19.28 15.52 -9.28
N TRP A 144 -18.56 14.49 -8.84
CA TRP A 144 -19.06 13.62 -7.77
C TRP A 144 -18.81 14.27 -6.40
N PRO A 145 -19.79 14.26 -5.49
CA PRO A 145 -19.58 14.79 -4.15
C PRO A 145 -18.45 14.03 -3.48
N LEU A 146 -17.47 14.77 -2.97
CA LEU A 146 -16.45 14.23 -2.08
C LEU A 146 -17.09 14.08 -0.70
N ALA A 147 -17.20 12.84 -0.21
CA ALA A 147 -17.59 12.63 1.17
C ALA A 147 -16.60 13.36 2.08
N SER A 148 -17.13 14.19 2.98
CA SER A 148 -16.33 14.88 3.98
C SER A 148 -15.68 13.84 4.89
N MET A 149 -14.38 14.00 5.15
CA MET A 149 -13.68 13.19 6.13
C MET A 149 -13.87 13.88 7.49
N PRO A 150 -14.59 13.27 8.46
CA PRO A 150 -14.85 13.92 9.73
C PRO A 150 -13.55 14.28 10.45
N PRO A 151 -13.44 15.49 11.04
CA PRO A 151 -12.22 15.93 11.71
C PRO A 151 -11.74 14.98 12.81
N SER A 152 -12.67 14.34 13.52
CA SER A 152 -12.31 13.40 14.59
C SER A 152 -11.69 12.10 14.05
N LEU A 153 -12.10 11.63 12.85
CA LEU A 153 -11.42 10.53 12.17
C LEU A 153 -10.05 10.93 11.65
N LEU A 154 -9.89 12.15 11.13
CA LEU A 154 -8.56 12.66 10.72
C LEU A 154 -7.60 12.76 11.92
N ALA A 155 -8.09 13.17 13.09
CA ALA A 155 -7.29 13.34 14.29
C ALA A 155 -6.65 12.03 14.80
N VAL A 156 -7.25 10.87 14.49
CA VAL A 156 -6.70 9.57 14.88
C VAL A 156 -5.81 8.95 13.80
N LEU A 157 -5.73 9.50 12.60
CA LEU A 157 -4.90 8.98 11.50
C LEU A 157 -3.55 9.69 11.43
N PRO A 158 -2.52 9.08 10.81
CA PRO A 158 -1.29 9.79 10.46
C PRO A 158 -1.60 11.00 9.58
N LYS A 159 -1.01 12.15 9.88
CA LYS A 159 -1.19 13.36 9.08
C LYS A 159 -0.63 13.14 7.68
N LEU A 160 -1.34 13.66 6.68
CA LEU A 160 -0.88 13.67 5.30
C LEU A 160 -0.30 15.03 4.93
N PRO A 161 0.63 15.09 3.97
CA PRO A 161 0.96 16.30 3.23
C PRO A 161 -0.29 16.91 2.58
N GLU A 162 -0.27 18.22 2.31
CA GLU A 162 -1.44 18.97 1.80
C GLU A 162 -1.96 18.46 0.45
N ASP A 163 -1.08 17.88 -0.37
CA ASP A 163 -1.41 17.35 -1.70
C ASP A 163 -2.10 15.97 -1.65
N LEU A 164 -2.24 15.37 -0.46
CA LEU A 164 -2.84 14.06 -0.25
C LEU A 164 -4.03 14.10 0.73
N GLU A 165 -5.05 13.29 0.43
CA GLU A 165 -6.24 13.21 1.26
C GLU A 165 -6.70 11.78 1.52
N TYR A 166 -7.16 11.52 2.75
CA TYR A 166 -8.01 10.37 3.03
C TYR A 166 -9.45 10.68 2.68
N ARG A 167 -10.12 9.75 2.01
CA ARG A 167 -11.55 9.84 1.72
C ARG A 167 -12.22 8.48 1.90
N PHE A 168 -13.55 8.49 2.01
CA PHE A 168 -14.37 7.29 2.00
C PHE A 168 -15.21 7.19 0.74
N VAL A 169 -15.31 5.96 0.23
CA VAL A 169 -16.25 5.54 -0.81
C VAL A 169 -17.00 4.33 -0.24
N GLY A 170 -18.21 4.57 0.26
CA GLY A 170 -18.90 3.62 1.14
C GLY A 170 -18.03 3.24 2.35
N THR A 171 -17.75 1.94 2.51
CA THR A 171 -16.88 1.44 3.61
C THR A 171 -15.40 1.35 3.23
N THR A 172 -15.03 1.79 2.03
CA THR A 172 -13.66 1.74 1.52
C THR A 172 -12.96 3.06 1.81
N MET A 173 -11.77 2.99 2.39
CA MET A 173 -10.90 4.16 2.52
C MET A 173 -9.99 4.23 1.29
N ILE A 174 -9.90 5.43 0.71
CA ILE A 174 -9.01 5.74 -0.40
C ILE A 174 -7.98 6.77 0.04
N LEU A 175 -6.80 6.71 -0.57
CA LEU A 175 -5.78 7.76 -0.53
C LEU A 175 -5.75 8.41 -1.91
N ARG A 176 -6.06 9.71 -1.95
CA ARG A 176 -6.18 10.49 -3.18
C ARG A 176 -5.09 11.56 -3.24
N ASP A 177 -4.50 11.69 -4.42
CA ASP A 177 -3.68 12.84 -4.82
C ASP A 177 -4.58 13.94 -5.37
N VAL A 178 -4.50 15.14 -4.77
CA VAL A 178 -5.37 16.27 -5.12
C VAL A 178 -4.96 16.90 -6.45
N HIS A 179 -3.66 17.07 -6.69
CA HIS A 179 -3.15 17.75 -7.88
C HIS A 179 -3.10 16.85 -9.10
N ALA A 180 -3.13 15.53 -8.94
CA ALA A 180 -3.29 14.57 -10.02
C ALA A 180 -4.72 14.02 -10.14
N ASN A 181 -5.61 14.36 -9.19
CA ASN A 181 -6.96 13.77 -9.06
C ASN A 181 -6.96 12.23 -9.09
N LEU A 182 -5.95 11.60 -8.49
CA LEU A 182 -5.65 10.18 -8.67
C LEU A 182 -5.83 9.38 -7.38
N ILE A 183 -6.45 8.21 -7.45
CA ILE A 183 -6.47 7.25 -6.33
C ILE A 183 -5.15 6.49 -6.33
N ILE A 184 -4.32 6.72 -5.31
CA ILE A 184 -2.95 6.18 -5.26
C ILE A 184 -2.87 4.87 -4.47
N ASP A 185 -3.80 4.64 -3.54
CA ASP A 185 -4.05 3.34 -2.92
C ASP A 185 -5.44 3.33 -2.25
N TYR A 186 -5.96 2.15 -1.91
CA TYR A 186 -7.21 2.00 -1.16
C TYR A 186 -7.28 0.67 -0.41
N PHE A 187 -8.14 0.60 0.61
CA PHE A 187 -8.48 -0.67 1.25
C PHE A 187 -9.95 -0.73 1.66
N THR A 188 -10.54 -1.88 1.38
CA THR A 188 -11.96 -2.14 1.65
C THR A 188 -12.20 -2.45 3.13
N LYS A 189 -13.46 -2.28 3.56
CA LYS A 189 -13.89 -2.55 4.94
C LYS A 189 -13.05 -1.78 5.96
N ALA A 190 -12.78 -0.52 5.67
CA ALA A 190 -12.11 0.39 6.59
C ALA A 190 -12.99 0.69 7.81
N ILE A 191 -14.30 0.70 7.60
CA ILE A 191 -15.34 0.84 8.62
C ILE A 191 -16.42 -0.23 8.42
N ARG A 192 -17.24 -0.46 9.46
CA ARG A 192 -18.41 -1.36 9.43
C ARG A 192 -19.70 -0.57 9.46
#